data_AF-A0A7W0W9R9-F1
#
_entry.id   AF-A0A7W0W9R9-F1
#
_cell.length_a   1.000
_cell.length_b   1.000
_cell.length_c   1.000
_cell.angle_alpha   90.00
_cell.angle_beta   90.00
_cell.angle_gamma   90.00
#
_symmetry.space_group_name_H-M   'P 1'
#
loop_
_entity.id
_entity.type
_entity.pdbx_description
1 polymer ?
#
loop_
_entity_poly.entity_id
_entity_poly.type
_entity_poly.pdbx_seq_one_letter_code
_entity_poly.pdbx_strand_id
1 'polypeptide(L)'
;MSDSPMSPPELSADTPPEAVPPAFDKQAARARYRKLMRSTPMRLMYAITVLVILTTWGLGIAAAYAPDVKKLAGHDISVPVAACKDCHNAGLSTAPTFNHSYAPSCGFCHRQDLPPNLPAAGSRR
;
A
#
# COMPACT_ATOMS: atom_id res chain seq x y z
N MET A 1 1.78 72.34 -51.38
CA MET A 1 1.39 71.29 -50.43
C MET A 1 0.58 70.29 -51.23
N SER A 2 1.20 69.21 -51.66
CA SER A 2 0.57 68.18 -52.51
C SER A 2 0.58 66.89 -51.71
N ASP A 3 -0.58 66.49 -51.23
CA ASP A 3 -0.77 65.24 -50.49
C ASP A 3 -0.60 64.07 -51.46
N SER A 4 0.43 63.25 -51.20
CA SER A 4 0.61 61.99 -51.91
C SER A 4 -0.27 60.92 -51.25
N PRO A 5 -0.93 60.06 -52.04
CA PRO A 5 -1.75 58.98 -51.48
C PRO A 5 -0.85 57.92 -50.84
N MET A 6 -1.16 57.59 -49.59
CA MET A 6 -0.54 56.51 -48.82
C MET A 6 -0.83 55.17 -49.52
N SER A 7 0.20 54.48 -50.01
CA SER A 7 0.06 53.11 -50.49
C SER A 7 -0.34 52.18 -49.35
N PRO A 8 -1.25 51.21 -49.59
CA PRO A 8 -1.61 50.22 -48.56
C PRO A 8 -0.38 49.39 -48.18
N PRO A 9 -0.25 48.96 -46.92
CA PRO A 9 0.86 48.11 -46.50
C PRO A 9 0.80 46.80 -47.28
N GLU A 10 1.88 46.49 -48.00
CA GLU A 10 2.06 45.16 -48.58
C GLU A 10 2.05 44.14 -47.44
N LEU A 11 1.03 43.28 -47.46
CA LEU A 11 0.91 42.15 -46.56
C LEU A 11 2.07 41.21 -46.87
N SER A 12 3.14 41.25 -46.08
CA SER A 12 4.30 40.37 -46.22
C SER A 12 3.85 38.91 -46.24
N ALA A 13 3.80 38.32 -47.43
CA ALA A 13 3.36 36.95 -47.68
C ALA A 13 4.43 35.90 -47.31
N ASP A 14 5.21 36.16 -46.26
CA ASP A 14 6.40 35.38 -45.90
C ASP A 14 6.36 34.89 -44.45
N THR A 15 5.16 34.46 -44.00
CA THR A 15 5.06 33.61 -42.81
C THR A 15 5.21 32.17 -43.29
N PRO A 16 6.27 31.44 -42.87
CA PRO A 16 6.38 30.01 -43.17
C PRO A 16 5.10 29.31 -42.72
N PRO A 17 4.57 28.33 -43.48
CA PRO A 17 3.39 27.61 -43.07
C PRO A 17 3.62 27.03 -41.67
N GLU A 18 2.79 27.45 -40.72
CA GLU A 18 2.85 26.99 -39.34
C GLU A 18 2.77 25.46 -39.35
N ALA A 19 3.84 24.81 -38.89
CA ALA A 19 3.97 23.37 -38.96
C ALA A 19 2.91 22.72 -38.06
N VAL A 20 1.84 22.19 -38.67
CA VAL A 20 0.81 21.44 -37.96
C VAL A 20 1.49 20.29 -37.21
N PRO A 21 1.34 20.19 -35.88
CA PRO A 21 1.96 19.11 -35.13
C PRO A 21 1.42 17.77 -35.63
N PRO A 22 2.27 16.74 -35.77
CA PRO A 22 1.86 15.46 -36.35
C PRO A 22 0.73 14.85 -35.51
N ALA A 23 -0.29 14.33 -36.21
CA ALA A 23 -1.43 13.69 -35.57
C ALA A 23 -0.97 12.52 -34.67
N PHE A 24 -1.52 12.42 -33.46
CA PHE A 24 -1.15 11.39 -32.50
C PHE A 24 -1.53 9.99 -32.99
N ASP A 25 -0.53 9.16 -33.26
CA ASP A 25 -0.73 7.77 -33.66
C ASP A 25 -1.04 6.87 -32.45
N LYS A 26 -2.34 6.63 -32.25
CA LYS A 26 -2.88 5.74 -31.20
C LYS A 26 -2.37 4.31 -31.31
N GLN A 27 -2.12 3.79 -32.52
CA GLN A 27 -1.69 2.39 -32.71
C GLN A 27 -0.21 2.23 -32.34
N ALA A 28 0.65 3.14 -32.80
CA ALA A 28 2.06 3.15 -32.40
C ALA A 28 2.21 3.37 -30.88
N ALA A 29 1.40 4.24 -30.28
CA ALA A 29 1.39 4.43 -28.83
C ALA A 29 1.04 3.13 -28.08
N ARG A 30 0.01 2.39 -28.51
CA ARG A 30 -0.36 1.09 -27.92
C ARG A 30 0.74 0.04 -28.09
N ALA A 31 1.45 0.02 -29.22
CA ALA A 31 2.56 -0.90 -29.44
C ALA A 31 3.73 -0.62 -28.49
N ARG A 32 4.10 0.66 -28.32
CA ARG A 32 5.12 1.11 -27.35
C ARG A 32 4.74 0.73 -25.92
N TYR A 33 3.48 0.95 -25.55
CA TYR A 33 2.96 0.57 -24.23
C TYR A 33 3.06 -0.94 -23.99
N ARG A 34 2.62 -1.78 -24.94
CA ARG A 34 2.73 -3.25 -24.79
C ARG A 34 4.18 -3.72 -24.66
N LYS A 35 5.10 -3.08 -25.39
CA LYS A 35 6.54 -3.37 -25.28
C LYS A 35 7.07 -3.01 -23.89
N LEU A 36 6.70 -1.84 -23.37
CA LEU A 36 7.06 -1.41 -22.01
C LEU A 36 6.53 -2.39 -20.96
N MET A 37 5.25 -2.75 -21.03
CA MET A 37 4.61 -3.64 -20.06
C MET A 37 5.19 -5.06 -20.05
N ARG A 38 5.76 -5.51 -21.17
CA ARG A 38 6.42 -6.82 -21.30
C ARG A 38 7.91 -6.79 -20.95
N SER A 39 8.47 -5.62 -20.68
CA SER A 39 9.88 -5.47 -20.32
C SER A 39 10.21 -6.16 -18.99
N THR A 40 11.45 -6.60 -18.85
CA THR A 40 11.97 -7.22 -17.62
C THR A 40 11.74 -6.39 -16.35
N PRO A 41 11.99 -5.07 -16.30
CA PRO A 41 11.73 -4.29 -15.09
C PRO A 41 10.25 -4.26 -14.71
N MET A 42 9.33 -4.18 -15.69
CA MET A 42 7.88 -4.23 -15.39
C MET A 42 7.46 -5.60 -14.87
N ARG A 43 8.02 -6.70 -15.42
CA ARG A 43 7.77 -8.05 -14.91
C ARG A 43 8.25 -8.21 -13.46
N LEU A 44 9.43 -7.66 -13.13
CA LEU A 44 9.95 -7.67 -11.76
C LEU A 44 9.04 -6.88 -10.82
N MET A 45 8.61 -5.69 -11.24
CA MET A 45 7.66 -4.88 -10.47
C MET A 45 6.37 -5.67 -10.20
N TYR A 46 5.78 -6.32 -11.22
CA TYR A 46 4.60 -7.16 -11.03
C TYR A 46 4.84 -8.33 -10.07
N ALA A 47 5.99 -9.00 -10.17
CA ALA A 47 6.34 -10.09 -9.27
C ALA A 47 6.42 -9.61 -7.80
N ILE A 48 7.05 -8.45 -7.56
CA ILE A 48 7.11 -7.83 -6.23
C ILE A 48 5.72 -7.46 -5.73
N THR A 49 4.90 -6.83 -6.57
CA THR A 49 3.52 -6.47 -6.20
C THR A 49 2.71 -7.70 -5.81
N VAL A 50 2.80 -8.79 -6.58
CA VAL A 50 2.12 -10.05 -6.26
C VAL A 50 2.63 -10.62 -4.95
N LEU A 51 3.94 -10.65 -4.72
CA LEU A 51 4.52 -11.11 -3.46
C LEU A 51 3.98 -10.32 -2.27
N VAL A 52 3.97 -8.98 -2.34
CA VAL A 52 3.45 -8.11 -1.27
C VAL A 52 1.97 -8.39 -1.00
N ILE A 53 1.16 -8.55 -2.04
CA ILE A 53 -0.27 -8.89 -1.89
C ILE A 53 -0.42 -10.24 -1.19
N LEU A 54 0.29 -11.27 -1.64
CA LEU A 54 0.21 -12.61 -1.06
C LEU A 54 0.69 -12.65 0.39
N THR A 55 1.79 -11.96 0.71
CA THR A 55 2.27 -11.88 2.10
C THR A 55 1.28 -11.15 2.99
N THR A 56 0.67 -10.07 2.50
CA THR A 56 -0.32 -9.30 3.28
C THR A 56 -1.56 -10.13 3.56
N TRP A 57 -2.08 -10.83 2.55
CA TRP A 57 -3.20 -11.76 2.71
C TRP A 57 -2.86 -12.93 3.62
N GLY A 58 -1.67 -13.53 3.47
CA GLY A 58 -1.20 -14.62 4.31
C GLY A 58 -1.15 -14.22 5.79
N LEU A 59 -0.62 -13.03 6.09
CA LEU A 59 -0.61 -12.50 7.46
C LEU A 59 -2.03 -12.18 7.97
N GLY A 60 -2.89 -11.61 7.14
CA GLY A 60 -4.27 -11.31 7.52
C GLY A 60 -5.09 -12.56 7.82
N ILE A 61 -4.96 -13.61 7.00
CA ILE A 61 -5.60 -14.91 7.23
C ILE A 61 -5.03 -15.55 8.50
N ALA A 62 -3.71 -15.60 8.66
CA ALA A 62 -3.09 -16.16 9.86
C ALA A 62 -3.59 -15.47 11.14
N ALA A 63 -3.73 -14.14 11.13
CA ALA A 63 -4.28 -13.39 12.25
C ALA A 63 -5.74 -13.75 12.55
N ALA A 64 -6.58 -13.97 11.53
CA ALA A 64 -7.99 -14.32 11.72
C ALA A 64 -8.22 -15.71 12.33
N TYR A 65 -7.29 -16.64 12.11
CA TYR A 65 -7.38 -18.02 12.62
C TYR A 65 -6.46 -18.28 13.83
N ALA A 66 -5.63 -17.31 14.22
CA ALA A 66 -4.78 -17.45 15.39
C ALA A 66 -5.64 -17.64 16.66
N PRO A 67 -5.29 -18.59 17.55
CA PRO A 67 -5.97 -18.75 18.82
C PRO A 67 -5.95 -17.43 19.62
N ASP A 68 -7.12 -17.02 20.10
CA ASP A 68 -7.28 -15.81 20.91
C ASP A 68 -6.73 -16.04 22.33
N VAL A 69 -5.80 -15.18 22.74
CA VAL A 69 -5.13 -15.22 24.04
C VAL A 69 -6.09 -14.88 25.19
N LYS A 70 -7.22 -14.20 24.91
CA LYS A 70 -8.23 -13.82 25.93
C LYS A 70 -8.85 -14.99 26.68
N LYS A 71 -8.75 -16.22 26.16
CA LYS A 71 -9.34 -17.39 26.81
C LYS A 71 -8.47 -17.97 27.94
N LEU A 72 -7.25 -17.48 28.12
CA LEU A 72 -6.38 -17.92 29.20
C LEU A 72 -6.50 -16.97 30.40
N ALA A 73 -6.76 -17.53 31.59
CA ALA A 73 -6.79 -16.76 32.83
C ALA A 73 -5.44 -16.03 33.03
N GLY A 74 -5.49 -14.72 33.34
CA GLY A 74 -4.29 -13.90 33.53
C GLY A 74 -3.59 -13.44 32.24
N HIS A 75 -4.14 -13.74 31.06
CA HIS A 75 -3.63 -13.29 29.76
C HIS A 75 -4.55 -12.20 29.16
N ASP A 76 -4.80 -11.15 29.95
CA ASP A 76 -5.43 -9.94 29.46
C ASP A 76 -4.41 -9.06 28.74
N ILE A 77 -4.88 -8.33 27.75
CA ILE A 77 -4.11 -7.69 26.68
C ILE A 77 -3.53 -6.34 27.08
N SER A 78 -3.84 -5.93 28.30
CA SER A 78 -3.24 -4.79 28.99
C SER A 78 -1.76 -5.01 29.34
N VAL A 79 -1.23 -6.24 29.27
CA VAL A 79 0.21 -6.47 29.50
C VAL A 79 1.06 -5.98 28.32
N PRO A 80 2.14 -5.22 28.57
CA PRO A 80 3.05 -4.79 27.51
C PRO A 80 3.73 -5.99 26.85
N VAL A 81 4.11 -5.85 25.56
CA VAL A 81 4.80 -6.90 24.77
C VAL A 81 6.04 -7.45 25.48
N ALA A 82 6.72 -6.64 26.30
CA ALA A 82 7.85 -7.07 27.12
C ALA A 82 7.44 -8.15 28.15
N ALA A 83 6.31 -7.97 28.84
CA ALA A 83 5.82 -8.93 29.81
C ALA A 83 5.44 -10.28 29.17
N CYS A 84 4.93 -10.27 27.92
CA CYS A 84 4.74 -11.50 27.16
C CYS A 84 6.08 -12.23 26.96
N LYS A 85 7.14 -11.49 26.58
CA LYS A 85 8.46 -12.08 26.34
C LYS A 85 9.08 -12.63 27.60
N ASP A 86 8.97 -11.92 28.72
CA ASP A 86 9.60 -12.31 29.97
C ASP A 86 9.06 -13.66 30.46
N CYS A 87 7.74 -13.85 30.47
CA CYS A 87 7.12 -15.12 30.88
C CYS A 87 7.38 -16.25 29.87
N HIS A 88 7.25 -16.01 28.58
CA HIS A 88 7.39 -17.05 27.55
C HIS A 88 8.85 -17.44 27.25
N ASN A 89 9.83 -16.61 27.62
CA ASN A 89 11.25 -16.94 27.52
C ASN A 89 11.83 -17.53 28.81
N ALA A 90 11.11 -17.44 29.93
CA ALA A 90 11.55 -17.97 31.22
C ALA A 90 11.49 -19.51 31.32
N GLY A 91 11.03 -20.22 30.28
CA GLY A 91 10.97 -21.68 30.25
C GLY A 91 10.01 -22.26 31.30
N LEU A 92 8.99 -21.48 31.70
CA LEU A 92 8.00 -21.89 32.68
C LEU A 92 7.10 -22.98 32.10
N SER A 93 6.73 -23.97 32.90
CA SER A 93 5.76 -25.01 32.48
C SER A 93 4.38 -24.44 32.13
N THR A 94 4.08 -23.25 32.65
CA THR A 94 2.84 -22.51 32.44
C THR A 94 2.87 -21.57 31.23
N ALA A 95 4.04 -21.38 30.59
CA ALA A 95 4.20 -20.49 29.44
C ALA A 95 5.02 -21.19 28.34
N PRO A 96 4.39 -21.66 27.25
CA PRO A 96 5.11 -22.32 26.17
C PRO A 96 6.06 -21.33 25.46
N THR A 97 7.21 -21.81 25.00
CA THR A 97 8.15 -20.98 24.23
C THR A 97 7.55 -20.55 22.91
N PHE A 98 7.89 -19.34 22.43
CA PHE A 98 7.49 -18.89 21.10
C PHE A 98 8.08 -19.80 20.02
N ASN A 99 7.28 -20.15 19.02
CA ASN A 99 7.71 -20.89 17.84
C ASN A 99 7.78 -20.01 16.57
N HIS A 100 7.53 -18.70 16.71
CA HIS A 100 7.62 -17.73 15.62
C HIS A 100 8.10 -16.36 16.10
N SER A 101 8.45 -15.50 15.14
CA SER A 101 8.84 -14.12 15.40
C SER A 101 7.70 -13.29 15.98
N TYR A 102 8.04 -12.34 16.85
CA TYR A 102 7.12 -11.37 17.47
C TYR A 102 6.93 -10.08 16.64
N ALA A 103 7.45 -10.02 15.41
CA ALA A 103 7.37 -8.82 14.60
C ALA A 103 5.98 -8.66 13.93
N PRO A 104 5.40 -7.43 13.89
CA PRO A 104 5.84 -6.20 14.55
C PRO A 104 5.44 -6.11 16.03
N SER A 105 4.37 -6.81 16.44
CA SER A 105 3.96 -6.98 17.83
C SER A 105 3.01 -8.20 17.97
N CYS A 106 2.85 -8.73 19.18
CA CYS A 106 1.93 -9.86 19.44
C CYS A 106 0.48 -9.52 19.05
N GLY A 107 0.03 -8.30 19.40
CA GLY A 107 -1.33 -7.81 19.12
C GLY A 107 -1.65 -7.57 17.64
N PHE A 108 -0.65 -7.68 16.74
CA PHE A 108 -0.87 -7.60 15.31
C PHE A 108 -1.61 -8.84 14.77
N CYS A 109 -1.17 -10.03 15.18
CA CYS A 109 -1.80 -11.29 14.80
C CYS A 109 -2.83 -11.74 15.84
N HIS A 110 -2.50 -11.58 17.13
CA HIS A 110 -3.45 -11.83 18.22
C HIS A 110 -4.28 -10.57 18.42
N ARG A 111 -5.18 -10.28 17.47
CA ARG A 111 -5.94 -9.04 17.46
C ARG A 111 -7.03 -9.06 18.53
N GLN A 112 -7.21 -7.92 19.17
CA GLN A 112 -7.85 -7.78 20.47
C GLN A 112 -8.96 -6.75 20.32
N ASP A 113 -10.23 -7.16 20.37
CA ASP A 113 -11.33 -6.40 21.00
C ASP A 113 -12.72 -6.99 20.74
N LEU A 114 -13.62 -6.68 21.66
CA LEU A 114 -15.05 -7.00 21.62
C LEU A 114 -15.80 -5.99 20.72
N PRO A 115 -16.90 -6.40 20.07
CA PRO A 115 -17.69 -5.53 19.20
C PRO A 115 -18.24 -4.30 19.95
N PRO A 116 -18.46 -3.15 19.27
CA PRO A 116 -18.77 -1.85 19.86
C PRO A 116 -20.08 -1.77 20.67
N ASN A 117 -20.87 -2.85 20.75
CA ASN A 117 -22.19 -2.87 21.37
C ASN A 117 -22.25 -3.73 22.66
N LEU A 118 -21.15 -3.85 23.39
CA LEU A 118 -21.18 -4.40 24.75
C LEU A 118 -21.06 -3.26 25.77
N PRO A 119 -21.95 -3.20 26.79
CA PRO A 119 -21.93 -2.14 27.79
C PRO A 119 -20.58 -2.12 28.52
N ALA A 120 -20.11 -0.90 28.84
CA ALA A 120 -18.83 -0.67 29.49
C ALA A 120 -18.66 -1.55 30.74
N ALA A 121 -17.47 -2.11 30.90
CA ALA A 121 -17.12 -3.00 31.99
C ALA A 121 -17.43 -2.34 33.35
N GLY A 122 -18.46 -2.85 34.01
CA GLY A 122 -18.80 -2.50 35.38
C GLY A 122 -17.80 -3.09 36.36
N SER A 123 -17.08 -2.20 37.05
CA SER A 123 -16.68 -2.23 38.46
C SER A 123 -16.40 -3.59 39.14
N ARG A 124 -15.13 -3.77 39.56
CA ARG A 124 -14.67 -4.43 40.80
C ARG A 124 -13.13 -4.30 40.83
N ARG A 125 -12.43 -3.65 41.75
CA ARG A 125 -12.72 -2.93 43.01
C ARG A 125 -11.80 -1.71 43.08
#